data_AF-A0A0D2SLT2-F1
#
_entry.id   AF-A0A0D2SLT2-F1
#
_cell.length_a   1.000
_cell.length_b   1.000
_cell.length_c   1.000
_cell.angle_alpha   90.00
_cell.angle_beta   90.00
_cell.angle_gamma   90.00
#
_symmetry.space_group_name_H-M   'P 1'
#
loop_
_entity.id
_entity.type
_entity.pdbx_description
1 polymer ?
#
loop_
_entity_poly.entity_id
_entity_poly.type
_entity_poly.pdbx_seq_one_letter_code
_entity_poly.pdbx_strand_id
1 'polypeptide(L)'
;MARLPKLRQFAERENLKIISIADLIRYRRKRDKLIELAGAARIPTMWGPFTAHCYRSILDGIEHIAMVKGEIGDGQDILVRVHSECLTGDIFGSARCDCGNQLGLAMKQIEAAGRGVLVYLRGHEGRGIGLGHKLRAYNLQDAGRDTVEANVELGLPVDSREYGIGAQILRDLGVRTMKLMTNNPAKYSGLKGYGLTIASRVPLLTPITRENKRYLETKRAKMGHVYGLDFNGSLNSLIIGGNGNTVAPTASES
;
A
#
# COMPACT_ATOMS: atom_id res chain seq x y z
N MET A 1 -28.66 -7.71 24.21
CA MET A 1 -28.66 -8.37 22.88
C MET A 1 -28.27 -9.84 23.01
N ALA A 2 -28.91 -10.73 22.26
CA ALA A 2 -28.55 -12.15 22.21
C ALA A 2 -27.18 -12.36 21.52
N ARG A 3 -26.34 -13.22 22.10
CA ARG A 3 -25.03 -13.60 21.52
C ARG A 3 -25.18 -14.82 20.62
N LEU A 4 -24.16 -15.09 19.79
CA LEU A 4 -24.16 -16.14 18.76
C LEU A 4 -24.74 -17.51 19.23
N PRO A 5 -24.42 -18.05 20.42
CA PRO A 5 -24.99 -19.32 20.86
C PRO A 5 -26.52 -19.29 20.98
N LYS A 6 -27.08 -18.22 21.57
CA LYS A 6 -28.54 -18.03 21.69
C LYS A 6 -29.18 -17.76 20.32
N LEU A 7 -28.48 -17.05 19.43
CA LEU A 7 -28.96 -16.81 18.07
C LEU A 7 -29.04 -18.10 17.24
N ARG A 8 -28.10 -19.04 17.44
CA ARG A 8 -28.15 -20.36 16.77
C ARG A 8 -29.36 -21.18 17.22
N GLN A 9 -29.60 -21.26 18.53
CA GLN A 9 -30.78 -21.97 19.08
C GLN A 9 -32.09 -21.37 18.58
N PHE A 10 -32.18 -20.04 18.54
CA PHE A 10 -33.34 -19.35 17.99
C PHE A 10 -33.52 -19.63 16.49
N ALA A 11 -32.45 -19.53 15.70
CA ALA A 11 -32.49 -19.79 14.27
C ALA A 11 -32.94 -21.23 13.96
N GLU A 12 -32.48 -22.21 14.74
CA GLU A 12 -32.92 -23.61 14.62
C GLU A 12 -34.41 -23.78 14.96
N ARG A 13 -34.86 -23.20 16.09
CA ARG A 13 -36.26 -23.26 16.52
C ARG A 13 -37.23 -22.65 15.52
N GLU A 14 -36.85 -21.52 14.91
CA GLU A 14 -37.70 -20.78 13.97
C GLU A 14 -37.43 -21.16 12.49
N ASN A 15 -36.60 -22.18 12.24
CA ASN A 15 -36.20 -22.62 10.89
C ASN A 15 -35.62 -21.49 10.00
N LEU A 16 -34.76 -20.67 10.58
CA LEU A 16 -34.06 -19.57 9.92
C LEU A 16 -32.60 -19.94 9.62
N LYS A 17 -32.07 -19.44 8.50
CA LYS A 17 -30.64 -19.53 8.22
C LYS A 17 -29.87 -18.44 8.95
N ILE A 18 -28.68 -18.76 9.44
CA ILE A 18 -27.76 -17.80 10.05
C ILE A 18 -26.47 -17.72 9.24
N ILE A 19 -25.96 -16.50 9.02
CA ILE A 19 -24.69 -16.23 8.36
C ILE A 19 -23.98 -15.07 9.07
N SER A 20 -22.65 -15.06 9.08
CA SER A 20 -21.89 -13.93 9.58
C SER A 20 -21.75 -12.85 8.51
N ILE A 21 -21.63 -11.58 8.93
CA ILE A 21 -21.31 -10.48 8.01
C ILE A 21 -19.98 -10.76 7.28
N ALA A 22 -19.00 -11.35 7.97
CA ALA A 22 -17.72 -11.72 7.37
C ALA A 22 -17.86 -12.76 6.24
N ASP A 23 -18.72 -13.77 6.41
CA ASP A 23 -18.99 -14.76 5.38
C ASP A 23 -19.79 -14.19 4.21
N LEU A 24 -20.74 -13.28 4.48
CA LEU A 24 -21.45 -12.55 3.43
C LEU A 24 -20.50 -11.66 2.61
N ILE A 25 -19.59 -10.94 3.27
CA ILE A 25 -18.53 -10.18 2.60
C ILE A 25 -17.67 -11.11 1.73
N ARG A 26 -17.21 -12.25 2.27
CA ARG A 26 -16.42 -13.23 1.50
C ARG A 26 -17.20 -13.77 0.29
N TYR A 27 -18.49 -14.06 0.48
CA TYR A 27 -19.37 -14.56 -0.58
C TYR A 27 -19.50 -13.55 -1.73
N ARG A 28 -19.79 -12.28 -1.40
CA ARG A 28 -19.92 -11.19 -2.38
C ARG A 28 -18.60 -10.91 -3.09
N ARG A 29 -17.49 -10.79 -2.35
CA ARG A 29 -16.16 -10.57 -2.93
C ARG A 29 -15.72 -11.65 -3.93
N LYS A 30 -16.22 -12.88 -3.79
CA LYS A 30 -15.93 -13.98 -4.72
C LYS A 30 -16.76 -13.92 -6.00
N ARG A 31 -17.94 -13.28 -5.98
CA ARG A 31 -18.97 -13.34 -7.04
C ARG A 31 -19.23 -12.02 -7.74
N ASP A 32 -19.19 -10.92 -7.01
CA ASP A 32 -19.50 -9.60 -7.53
C ASP A 32 -18.26 -9.08 -8.28
N LYS A 33 -18.41 -8.83 -9.60
CA LYS A 33 -17.41 -8.08 -10.37
C LYS A 33 -17.70 -6.59 -10.15
N LEU A 34 -16.79 -5.90 -9.47
CA LEU A 34 -16.94 -4.49 -9.06
C LEU A 34 -16.05 -3.54 -9.85
N ILE A 35 -15.39 -4.06 -10.88
CA ILE A 35 -14.47 -3.32 -11.73
C ILE A 35 -14.81 -3.51 -13.20
N GLU A 36 -14.57 -2.46 -13.98
CA GLU A 36 -14.68 -2.45 -15.43
C GLU A 36 -13.36 -1.96 -16.02
N LEU A 37 -12.82 -2.68 -17.02
CA LEU A 37 -11.63 -2.22 -17.75
C LEU A 37 -12.06 -1.12 -18.74
N ALA A 38 -11.68 0.12 -18.45
CA ALA A 38 -12.07 1.29 -19.23
C ALA A 38 -11.14 1.54 -20.43
N GLY A 39 -9.89 1.06 -20.37
CA GLY A 39 -8.94 1.20 -21.46
C GLY A 39 -7.53 0.72 -21.10
N ALA A 40 -6.69 0.55 -22.12
CA ALA A 40 -5.29 0.21 -21.93
C ALA A 40 -4.40 0.90 -22.98
N ALA A 41 -3.19 1.28 -22.57
CA ALA A 41 -2.21 1.93 -23.45
C ALA A 41 -0.78 1.67 -22.99
N ARG A 42 0.17 1.66 -23.93
CA ARG A 42 1.60 1.67 -23.61
C ARG A 42 2.01 3.06 -23.11
N ILE A 43 2.59 3.12 -21.92
CA ILE A 43 3.07 4.36 -21.30
C ILE A 43 4.59 4.24 -21.08
N PRO A 44 5.41 5.00 -21.83
CA PRO A 44 6.83 5.14 -21.52
C PRO A 44 6.97 6.00 -20.26
N THR A 45 7.73 5.52 -19.28
CA THR A 45 8.04 6.26 -18.04
C THR A 45 9.54 6.37 -17.84
N MET A 46 9.98 7.23 -16.92
CA MET A 46 11.39 7.31 -16.51
C MET A 46 11.92 6.03 -15.86
N TRP A 47 11.05 5.12 -15.42
CA TRP A 47 11.43 3.83 -14.83
C TRP A 47 11.40 2.69 -15.84
N GLY A 48 10.91 2.92 -17.05
CA GLY A 48 10.71 1.90 -18.08
C GLY A 48 9.36 2.00 -18.77
N PRO A 49 9.17 1.29 -19.90
CA PRO A 49 7.88 1.19 -20.57
C PRO A 49 6.98 0.16 -19.90
N PHE A 50 5.72 0.55 -19.67
CA PHE A 50 4.67 -0.30 -19.11
C PHE A 50 3.41 -0.27 -19.97
N THR A 51 2.55 -1.26 -19.84
CA THR A 51 1.16 -1.16 -20.29
C THR A 51 0.31 -0.71 -19.11
N ALA A 52 -0.30 0.47 -19.24
CA ALA A 52 -1.26 0.98 -18.28
C ALA A 52 -2.64 0.42 -18.59
N HIS A 53 -3.33 -0.10 -17.58
CA HIS A 53 -4.73 -0.51 -17.64
C HIS A 53 -5.54 0.38 -16.69
N CYS A 54 -6.55 1.08 -17.23
CA CYS A 54 -7.48 1.88 -16.45
C CYS A 54 -8.68 1.02 -16.04
N TYR A 55 -8.95 0.94 -14.75
CA TYR A 55 -10.08 0.21 -14.19
C TYR A 55 -11.02 1.16 -13.45
N ARG A 56 -12.28 1.21 -13.86
CA ARG A 56 -13.33 1.95 -13.17
C ARG A 56 -13.99 1.07 -12.13
N SER A 57 -14.07 1.55 -10.89
CA SER A 57 -14.88 0.94 -9.83
C SER A 57 -16.35 1.30 -10.05
N ILE A 58 -17.22 0.29 -10.07
CA ILE A 58 -18.67 0.50 -10.25
C ILE A 58 -19.36 0.99 -8.97
N LEU A 59 -18.67 0.95 -7.83
CA LEU A 59 -19.22 1.34 -6.53
C LEU A 59 -19.26 2.87 -6.37
N ASP A 60 -18.20 3.53 -6.81
CA ASP A 60 -17.95 4.95 -6.57
C ASP A 60 -17.59 5.69 -7.87
N GLY A 61 -17.45 4.98 -8.99
CA GLY A 61 -17.07 5.55 -10.28
C GLY A 61 -15.60 5.93 -10.38
N ILE A 62 -14.78 5.66 -9.35
CA ILE A 62 -13.38 6.05 -9.34
C ILE A 62 -12.58 5.18 -10.31
N GLU A 63 -11.74 5.83 -11.10
CA GLU A 63 -10.79 5.16 -11.98
C GLU A 63 -9.46 4.93 -11.27
N HIS A 64 -8.99 3.69 -11.28
CA HIS A 64 -7.69 3.25 -10.79
C HIS A 64 -6.82 2.84 -11.98
N ILE A 65 -5.50 2.80 -11.79
CA ILE A 65 -4.56 2.43 -12.86
C ILE A 65 -3.67 1.28 -12.41
N ALA A 66 -3.46 0.31 -13.29
CA ALA A 66 -2.48 -0.74 -13.12
C ALA A 66 -1.38 -0.62 -14.18
N MET A 67 -0.13 -0.53 -13.74
CA MET A 67 1.06 -0.52 -14.60
C MET A 67 1.59 -1.95 -14.67
N VAL A 68 1.54 -2.54 -15.87
CA VAL A 68 1.92 -3.93 -16.13
C VAL A 68 3.21 -3.97 -16.93
N LYS A 69 4.15 -4.81 -16.49
CA LYS A 69 5.38 -5.12 -17.20
C LYS A 69 5.38 -6.59 -17.60
N GLY A 70 5.73 -6.84 -18.86
CA GLY A 70 5.82 -8.19 -19.42
C GLY A 70 4.48 -8.93 -19.44
N GLU A 71 4.56 -10.23 -19.74
CA GLU A 71 3.39 -11.11 -19.80
C GLU A 71 3.10 -11.73 -18.44
N ILE A 72 1.86 -11.61 -17.96
CA ILE A 72 1.42 -12.22 -16.70
C ILE A 72 1.29 -13.75 -16.84
N GLY A 73 1.03 -14.28 -18.03
CA GLY A 73 1.10 -15.73 -18.32
C GLY A 73 0.26 -16.58 -17.37
N ASP A 74 0.89 -17.55 -16.71
CA ASP A 74 0.28 -18.49 -15.75
C ASP A 74 -0.21 -17.85 -14.43
N GLY A 75 0.07 -16.56 -14.24
CA GLY A 75 -0.30 -15.81 -13.04
C GLY A 75 0.50 -16.19 -11.79
N GLN A 76 1.59 -16.94 -11.92
CA GLN A 76 2.40 -17.41 -10.79
C GLN A 76 3.59 -16.49 -10.48
N ASP A 77 3.88 -16.33 -9.18
CA ASP A 77 5.05 -15.62 -8.64
C ASP A 77 5.24 -14.19 -9.18
N ILE A 78 4.13 -13.50 -9.44
CA ILE A 78 4.14 -12.14 -10.01
C ILE A 78 4.66 -11.15 -8.97
N LEU A 79 5.62 -10.30 -9.34
CA LEU A 79 6.03 -9.20 -8.47
C LEU A 79 4.94 -8.13 -8.47
N VAL A 80 4.35 -7.86 -7.30
CA VAL A 80 3.18 -6.99 -7.19
C VAL A 80 3.40 -5.87 -6.18
N ARG A 81 2.99 -4.66 -6.54
CA ARG A 81 2.82 -3.54 -5.61
C ARG A 81 1.39 -3.03 -5.66
N VAL A 82 0.72 -2.95 -4.51
CA VAL A 82 -0.53 -2.18 -4.37
C VAL A 82 -0.20 -0.87 -3.67
N HIS A 83 -0.18 0.21 -4.43
CA HIS A 83 0.14 1.55 -3.98
C HIS A 83 -1.15 2.32 -3.68
N SER A 84 -1.16 3.02 -2.54
CA SER A 84 -2.27 3.91 -2.18
C SER A 84 -1.88 5.33 -2.58
N GLU A 85 -2.77 5.99 -3.32
CA GLU A 85 -2.56 7.36 -3.80
C GLU A 85 -2.05 8.31 -2.70
N CYS A 86 -1.00 9.06 -3.04
CA CYS A 86 -0.46 10.13 -2.21
C CYS A 86 0.05 11.26 -3.11
N LEU A 87 -0.80 12.19 -3.50
CA LEU A 87 -0.48 13.28 -4.43
C LEU A 87 0.78 14.05 -4.02
N THR A 88 0.87 14.44 -2.74
CA THR A 88 2.01 15.21 -2.23
C THR A 88 3.33 14.46 -2.32
N GLY A 89 3.33 13.13 -2.11
CA GLY A 89 4.54 12.32 -2.17
C GLY A 89 4.87 11.88 -3.59
N ASP A 90 3.87 11.43 -4.32
CA ASP A 90 4.01 10.74 -5.60
C ASP A 90 4.25 11.73 -6.75
N ILE A 91 3.60 12.90 -6.73
CA ILE A 91 3.71 13.92 -7.79
C ILE A 91 4.63 15.07 -7.37
N PHE A 92 4.47 15.59 -6.15
CA PHE A 92 5.23 16.76 -5.68
C PHE A 92 6.52 16.42 -4.92
N GLY A 93 6.86 15.13 -4.77
CA GLY A 93 8.13 14.71 -4.16
C GLY A 93 8.28 15.10 -2.68
N SER A 94 7.19 15.25 -1.93
CA SER A 94 7.22 15.68 -0.53
C SER A 94 8.10 14.77 0.33
N ALA A 95 9.09 15.36 1.01
CA ALA A 95 9.94 14.67 1.98
C ALA A 95 9.24 14.33 3.31
N ARG A 96 7.99 14.79 3.54
CA ARG A 96 7.22 14.47 4.76
C ARG A 96 6.78 13.01 4.82
N CYS A 97 6.76 12.32 3.69
CA CYS A 97 6.41 10.91 3.60
C CYS A 97 7.32 10.18 2.62
N ASP A 98 7.27 8.85 2.64
CA ASP A 98 8.06 8.00 1.79
C ASP A 98 7.30 7.48 0.56
N CYS A 99 6.07 7.94 0.31
CA CYS A 99 5.20 7.39 -0.72
C CYS A 99 5.81 7.46 -2.13
N GLY A 100 6.32 8.62 -2.54
CA GLY A 100 6.92 8.78 -3.87
C GLY A 100 8.18 7.92 -4.05
N ASN A 101 9.01 7.83 -3.01
CA ASN A 101 10.19 6.95 -3.01
C ASN A 101 9.79 5.47 -3.12
N GLN A 102 8.73 5.05 -2.41
CA GLN A 102 8.20 3.68 -2.51
C GLN A 102 7.62 3.40 -3.90
N LEU A 103 6.91 4.35 -4.51
CA LEU A 103 6.36 4.23 -5.86
C LEU A 103 7.49 4.04 -6.87
N GLY A 104 8.49 4.94 -6.87
CA GLY A 104 9.62 4.86 -7.79
C GLY A 104 10.45 3.59 -7.60
N LEU A 105 10.70 3.17 -6.35
CA LEU A 105 11.42 1.93 -6.07
C LEU A 105 10.65 0.70 -6.58
N ALA A 106 9.34 0.64 -6.36
CA ALA A 106 8.50 -0.45 -6.84
C ALA A 106 8.48 -0.52 -8.38
N MET A 107 8.33 0.61 -9.06
CA MET A 107 8.38 0.67 -10.53
C MET A 107 9.72 0.19 -11.08
N LYS A 108 10.85 0.62 -10.48
CA LYS A 108 12.19 0.15 -10.85
C LYS A 108 12.38 -1.35 -10.64
N GLN A 109 11.91 -1.89 -9.51
CA GLN A 109 12.01 -3.32 -9.23
C GLN A 109 11.17 -4.15 -10.20
N ILE A 110 9.98 -3.68 -10.57
CA ILE A 110 9.13 -4.34 -11.58
C ILE A 110 9.80 -4.29 -12.96
N GLU A 111 10.36 -3.14 -13.35
CA GLU A 111 11.10 -3.03 -14.61
C GLU A 111 12.25 -4.03 -14.65
N ALA A 112 13.09 -4.05 -13.60
CA ALA A 112 14.24 -4.94 -13.50
C ALA A 112 13.85 -6.43 -13.50
N ALA A 113 12.71 -6.78 -12.90
CA ALA A 113 12.18 -8.14 -12.92
C ALA A 113 11.63 -8.55 -14.31
N GLY A 114 11.30 -7.58 -15.17
CA GLY A 114 10.73 -7.81 -16.50
C GLY A 114 9.29 -8.35 -16.50
N ARG A 115 8.72 -8.65 -15.32
CA ARG A 115 7.38 -9.22 -15.14
C ARG A 115 6.79 -8.79 -13.80
N GLY A 116 5.72 -7.99 -13.83
CA GLY A 116 5.06 -7.54 -12.60
C GLY A 116 3.95 -6.52 -12.81
N VAL A 117 3.27 -6.19 -11.71
CA VAL A 117 2.12 -5.28 -11.68
C VAL A 117 2.22 -4.28 -10.54
N LEU A 118 2.08 -3.00 -10.84
CA LEU A 118 1.81 -1.97 -9.85
C LEU A 118 0.35 -1.51 -9.99
N VAL A 119 -0.47 -1.74 -8.97
CA VAL A 119 -1.83 -1.18 -8.88
C VAL A 119 -1.78 0.10 -8.08
N TYR A 120 -2.18 1.22 -8.67
CA TYR A 120 -2.30 2.52 -8.02
C TYR A 120 -3.78 2.79 -7.69
N LEU A 121 -4.11 2.62 -6.41
CA LEU A 121 -5.46 2.83 -5.90
C LEU A 121 -5.70 4.31 -5.62
N ARG A 122 -6.44 4.94 -6.53
CA ARG A 122 -7.03 6.27 -6.37
C ARG A 122 -8.17 6.26 -5.34
N GLY A 123 -8.45 7.42 -4.75
CA GLY A 123 -9.40 7.57 -3.65
C GLY A 123 -8.82 7.19 -2.28
N HIS A 124 -7.57 6.71 -2.23
CA HIS A 124 -6.89 6.34 -0.98
C HIS A 124 -6.09 7.50 -0.35
N GLU A 125 -6.16 8.69 -0.94
CA GLU A 125 -5.45 9.86 -0.43
C GLU A 125 -5.80 10.12 1.04
N GLY A 126 -4.78 10.41 1.85
CA GLY A 126 -4.93 10.59 3.28
C GLY A 126 -5.43 9.34 4.03
N ARG A 127 -5.38 8.14 3.42
CA ARG A 127 -6.03 6.90 3.90
C ARG A 127 -7.54 6.88 3.71
N GLY A 128 -8.01 7.48 2.63
CA GLY A 128 -9.42 7.51 2.26
C GLY A 128 -10.19 8.70 2.84
N ILE A 129 -9.52 9.59 3.60
CA ILE A 129 -10.12 10.85 4.07
C ILE A 129 -10.00 11.98 3.03
N GLY A 130 -9.22 11.78 1.97
CA GLY A 130 -9.00 12.77 0.93
C GLY A 130 -7.91 13.81 1.25
N LEU A 131 -7.55 14.59 0.23
CA LEU A 131 -6.42 15.53 0.28
C LEU A 131 -6.64 16.67 1.28
N GLY A 132 -7.82 17.30 1.28
CA GLY A 132 -8.10 18.44 2.15
C GLY A 132 -7.97 18.08 3.64
N HIS A 133 -8.54 16.94 4.03
CA HIS A 133 -8.43 16.45 5.40
C HIS A 133 -7.00 16.03 5.77
N LYS A 134 -6.25 15.43 4.83
CA LYS A 134 -4.82 15.15 5.03
C LYS A 134 -4.01 16.41 5.34
N LEU A 135 -4.24 17.50 4.60
CA LEU A 135 -3.53 18.78 4.85
C LEU A 135 -3.91 19.39 6.20
N ARG A 136 -5.18 19.31 6.60
CA ARG A 136 -5.60 19.71 7.95
C ARG A 136 -4.91 18.88 9.03
N ALA A 137 -4.83 17.56 8.84
CA ALA A 137 -4.13 16.67 9.76
C ALA A 137 -2.62 16.99 9.84
N TYR A 138 -2.00 17.48 8.76
CA TYR A 138 -0.62 17.96 8.80
C TYR A 138 -0.46 19.21 9.67
N ASN A 139 -1.37 20.18 9.57
CA ASN A 139 -1.30 21.38 10.41
C ASN A 139 -1.38 21.03 11.90
N LEU A 140 -2.25 20.07 12.26
CA LEU A 140 -2.37 19.59 13.64
C LEU A 140 -1.10 18.84 14.10
N GLN A 141 -0.47 18.10 13.19
CA GLN A 141 0.80 17.41 13.49
C GLN A 141 1.97 18.37 13.67
N ASP A 142 2.01 19.43 12.87
CA ASP A 142 2.98 20.52 12.97
C ASP A 142 2.77 21.29 14.29
N ALA A 143 1.53 21.37 14.79
CA ALA A 143 1.18 21.87 16.11
C ALA A 143 1.44 20.88 17.28
N GLY A 144 2.09 19.74 17.00
CA GLY A 144 2.59 18.81 18.02
C GLY A 144 1.81 17.49 18.15
N ARG A 145 0.61 17.38 17.57
CA ARG A 145 -0.20 16.15 17.66
C ARG A 145 0.40 15.01 16.85
N ASP A 146 0.11 13.78 17.23
CA ASP A 146 0.42 12.66 16.35
C ASP A 146 -0.68 12.42 15.30
N THR A 147 -0.41 11.55 14.32
CA THR A 147 -1.33 11.30 13.21
C THR A 147 -2.69 10.73 13.66
N VAL A 148 -2.74 9.96 14.75
CA VAL A 148 -3.99 9.39 15.27
C VAL A 148 -4.79 10.46 15.99
N GLU A 149 -4.15 11.23 16.87
CA GLU A 149 -4.77 12.35 17.59
C GLU A 149 -5.36 13.38 16.62
N ALA A 150 -4.59 13.77 15.60
CA ALA A 150 -5.04 14.70 14.57
C ALA A 150 -6.29 14.19 13.83
N ASN A 151 -6.37 12.89 13.54
CA ASN A 151 -7.54 12.32 12.86
C ASN A 151 -8.76 12.25 13.80
N VAL A 152 -8.58 11.84 15.05
CA VAL A 152 -9.66 11.76 16.04
C VAL A 152 -10.28 13.13 16.28
N GLU A 153 -9.45 14.17 16.40
CA GLU A 153 -9.92 15.54 16.59
C GLU A 153 -10.66 16.12 15.38
N LEU A 154 -10.27 15.71 14.17
CA LEU A 154 -11.00 16.05 12.95
C LEU A 154 -12.28 15.22 12.77
N GLY A 155 -12.61 14.31 13.70
CA GLY A 155 -13.74 13.39 13.60
C GLY A 155 -13.59 12.34 12.49
N LEU A 156 -12.35 12.04 12.09
CA LEU A 156 -12.04 11.19 10.95
C LEU A 156 -11.64 9.77 11.36
N PRO A 157 -11.99 8.76 10.54
CA PRO A 157 -11.51 7.41 10.72
C PRO A 157 -9.98 7.34 10.55
N VAL A 158 -9.33 6.44 11.32
CA VAL A 158 -7.87 6.26 11.29
C VAL A 158 -7.38 5.65 9.97
N ASP A 159 -8.22 4.82 9.35
CA ASP A 159 -7.99 4.20 8.03
C ASP A 159 -9.32 3.74 7.42
N SER A 160 -9.68 4.29 6.26
CA SER A 160 -10.90 3.93 5.51
C SER A 160 -10.60 3.19 4.21
N ARG A 161 -9.35 2.78 3.99
CA ARG A 161 -8.94 2.18 2.72
C ARG A 161 -9.55 0.80 2.52
N GLU A 162 -10.04 0.56 1.31
CA GLU A 162 -10.56 -0.74 0.87
C GLU A 162 -9.64 -1.29 -0.23
N TYR A 163 -9.17 -2.52 -0.08
CA TYR A 163 -8.19 -3.12 -1.01
C TYR A 163 -8.80 -4.18 -1.93
N GLY A 164 -10.10 -4.38 -1.84
CA GLY A 164 -10.88 -5.32 -2.63
C GLY A 164 -10.88 -4.96 -4.11
N ILE A 165 -11.01 -3.68 -4.45
CA ILE A 165 -10.86 -3.22 -5.84
C ILE A 165 -9.46 -3.60 -6.39
N GLY A 166 -8.40 -3.34 -5.63
CA GLY A 166 -7.05 -3.73 -6.01
C GLY A 166 -6.88 -5.24 -6.19
N ALA A 167 -7.54 -6.04 -5.35
CA ALA A 167 -7.55 -7.49 -5.48
C ALA A 167 -8.30 -7.96 -6.73
N GLN A 168 -9.42 -7.34 -7.09
CA GLN A 168 -10.14 -7.66 -8.32
C GLN A 168 -9.32 -7.28 -9.55
N ILE A 169 -8.65 -6.13 -9.54
CA ILE A 169 -7.77 -5.69 -10.65
C ILE A 169 -6.67 -6.72 -10.89
N LEU A 170 -5.97 -7.15 -9.83
CA LEU A 170 -4.92 -8.17 -9.94
C LEU A 170 -5.46 -9.49 -10.51
N ARG A 171 -6.66 -9.90 -10.07
CA ARG A 171 -7.30 -11.13 -10.55
C ARG A 171 -7.71 -11.04 -12.02
N ASP A 172 -8.26 -9.90 -12.44
CA ASP A 172 -8.67 -9.64 -13.83
C ASP A 172 -7.45 -9.63 -14.77
N LEU A 173 -6.33 -9.07 -14.32
CA LEU A 173 -5.02 -9.15 -15.01
C LEU A 173 -4.41 -10.55 -15.03
N GLY A 174 -5.02 -11.54 -14.38
CA GLY A 174 -4.59 -12.94 -14.38
C GLY A 174 -3.67 -13.35 -13.23
N VAL A 175 -3.34 -12.46 -12.30
CA VAL A 175 -2.48 -12.79 -11.14
C VAL A 175 -3.17 -13.82 -10.25
N ARG A 176 -2.42 -14.84 -9.81
CA ARG A 176 -2.87 -15.89 -8.88
C ARG A 176 -1.99 -15.95 -7.64
N THR A 177 -0.68 -16.00 -7.83
CA THR A 177 0.30 -15.95 -6.74
C THR A 177 1.24 -14.78 -6.94
N MET A 178 1.68 -14.15 -5.85
CA MET A 178 2.46 -12.92 -5.93
C MET A 178 3.56 -12.82 -4.88
N LYS A 179 4.65 -12.16 -5.26
CA LYS A 179 5.67 -11.59 -4.36
C LYS A 179 5.27 -10.15 -4.07
N LEU A 180 4.71 -9.90 -2.89
CA LEU A 180 4.05 -8.62 -2.59
C LEU A 180 5.02 -7.62 -1.97
N MET A 181 5.20 -6.48 -2.65
CA MET A 181 5.99 -5.34 -2.18
C MET A 181 5.25 -4.52 -1.12
N THR A 182 5.46 -4.83 0.16
CA THR A 182 4.79 -4.15 1.28
C THR A 182 5.60 -4.17 2.57
N ASN A 183 5.60 -3.03 3.27
CA ASN A 183 6.08 -2.90 4.64
C ASN A 183 4.96 -3.04 5.68
N ASN A 184 3.70 -3.13 5.24
CA ASN A 184 2.56 -3.31 6.12
C ASN A 184 2.01 -4.75 5.99
N PRO A 185 2.23 -5.62 6.99
CA PRO A 185 1.78 -7.00 6.97
C PRO A 185 0.26 -7.12 7.19
N ALA A 186 -0.37 -6.17 7.88
CA ALA A 186 -1.79 -6.20 8.21
C ALA A 186 -2.70 -5.88 7.00
N LYS A 187 -2.18 -5.23 5.96
CA LYS A 187 -2.97 -4.78 4.79
C LYS A 187 -3.65 -5.89 3.98
N TYR A 188 -3.19 -7.14 4.06
CA TYR A 188 -3.53 -8.15 3.04
C TYR A 188 -4.14 -9.46 3.57
N SER A 189 -4.59 -9.46 4.83
CA SER A 189 -5.37 -10.56 5.41
C SER A 189 -6.67 -10.87 4.64
N GLY A 190 -7.15 -9.95 3.78
CA GLY A 190 -8.33 -10.10 2.94
C GLY A 190 -8.13 -10.65 1.52
N LEU A 191 -6.89 -10.83 1.02
CA LEU A 191 -6.64 -11.21 -0.38
C LEU A 191 -7.07 -12.66 -0.70
N LYS A 192 -7.05 -13.57 0.28
CA LYS A 192 -7.47 -14.97 0.09
C LYS A 192 -8.90 -15.09 -0.46
N GLY A 193 -9.79 -14.17 -0.11
CA GLY A 193 -11.19 -14.17 -0.59
C GLY A 193 -11.33 -13.95 -2.10
N TYR A 194 -10.29 -13.41 -2.75
CA TYR A 194 -10.26 -13.12 -4.17
C TYR A 194 -9.54 -14.20 -4.99
N GLY A 195 -9.11 -15.31 -4.38
CA GLY A 195 -8.33 -16.34 -5.06
C GLY A 195 -6.88 -15.91 -5.34
N LEU A 196 -6.38 -14.95 -4.56
CA LEU A 196 -5.01 -14.45 -4.61
C LEU A 196 -4.20 -14.97 -3.43
N THR A 197 -2.99 -15.42 -3.69
CA THR A 197 -2.06 -15.93 -2.67
C THR A 197 -0.78 -15.10 -2.65
N ILE A 198 -0.34 -14.72 -1.46
CA ILE A 198 0.95 -14.06 -1.28
C ILE A 198 1.99 -15.17 -1.02
N ALA A 199 2.86 -15.42 -1.99
CA ALA A 199 3.92 -16.42 -1.89
C ALA A 199 5.05 -15.93 -0.99
N SER A 200 5.44 -14.66 -1.14
CA SER A 200 6.43 -14.00 -0.28
C SER A 200 6.19 -12.50 -0.20
N ARG A 201 6.87 -11.84 0.74
CA ARG A 201 6.87 -10.38 0.89
C ARG A 201 8.23 -9.84 0.48
N VAL A 202 8.21 -8.73 -0.26
CA VAL A 202 9.41 -7.99 -0.64
C VAL A 202 9.36 -6.64 0.09
N PRO A 203 10.35 -6.31 0.94
CA PRO A 203 10.36 -5.03 1.63
C PRO A 203 10.69 -3.90 0.65
N LEU A 204 10.13 -2.71 0.89
CA LEU A 204 10.50 -1.49 0.20
C LEU A 204 11.25 -0.58 1.16
N LEU A 205 12.57 -0.61 1.09
CA LEU A 205 13.42 0.19 1.96
C LEU A 205 13.69 1.55 1.30
N THR A 206 13.15 2.60 1.90
CA THR A 206 13.38 3.99 1.47
C THR A 206 14.24 4.71 2.51
N PRO A 207 15.05 5.71 2.11
CA PRO A 207 15.86 6.48 3.04
C PRO A 207 15.03 7.16 4.14
N ILE A 208 15.51 7.08 5.37
CA ILE A 208 14.98 7.87 6.49
C ILE A 208 15.67 9.23 6.46
N THR A 209 14.90 10.30 6.34
CA THR A 209 15.36 11.69 6.39
C THR A 209 14.88 12.36 7.69
N ARG A 210 15.37 13.56 7.98
CA ARG A 210 14.92 14.31 9.17
C ARG A 210 13.42 14.59 9.13
N GLU A 211 12.90 14.83 7.93
CA GLU A 211 11.51 15.23 7.66
C GLU A 211 10.53 14.05 7.76
N ASN A 212 10.95 12.83 7.37
CA ASN A 212 10.06 11.65 7.40
C ASN A 212 10.22 10.78 8.65
N LYS A 213 11.26 10.99 9.46
CA LYS A 213 11.57 10.14 10.63
C LYS A 213 10.37 9.95 11.56
N ARG A 214 9.77 11.06 12.03
CA ARG A 214 8.61 11.03 12.95
C ARG A 214 7.42 10.27 12.37
N TYR A 215 7.19 10.44 11.06
CA TYR A 215 6.10 9.77 10.34
C TYR A 215 6.32 8.26 10.24
N LEU A 216 7.54 7.83 9.90
CA LEU A 216 7.91 6.41 9.80
C LEU A 216 7.90 5.71 11.16
N GLU A 217 8.39 6.37 12.20
CA GLU A 217 8.34 5.88 13.59
C GLU A 217 6.88 5.68 14.05
N THR A 218 5.99 6.64 13.78
CA THR A 218 4.56 6.53 14.09
C THR A 218 3.93 5.33 13.37
N LYS A 219 4.24 5.14 12.08
CA LYS A 219 3.78 3.97 11.30
C LYS A 219 4.27 2.64 11.87
N ARG A 220 5.52 2.58 12.36
CA ARG A 220 6.10 1.39 12.98
C ARG A 220 5.40 1.10 14.31
N ALA A 221 5.42 2.06 15.23
CA ALA A 221 4.95 1.90 16.60
C ALA A 221 3.44 1.66 16.69
N LYS A 222 2.63 2.39 15.92
CA LYS A 222 1.17 2.37 16.06
C LYS A 222 0.43 1.57 14.99
N MET A 223 1.09 1.22 13.88
CA MET A 223 0.41 0.67 12.69
C MET A 223 1.09 -0.57 12.11
N GLY A 224 2.02 -1.17 12.87
CA GLY A 224 2.62 -2.47 12.58
C GLY A 224 3.46 -2.49 11.30
N HIS A 225 3.95 -1.35 10.81
CA HIS A 225 4.87 -1.35 9.66
C HIS A 225 6.22 -1.92 10.07
N VAL A 226 6.74 -2.84 9.26
CA VAL A 226 8.03 -3.50 9.47
C VAL A 226 9.02 -2.92 8.48
N TYR A 227 10.13 -2.39 8.99
CA TYR A 227 11.21 -1.81 8.18
C TYR A 227 12.53 -2.47 8.57
N GLY A 228 13.32 -2.92 7.59
CA GLY A 228 14.75 -3.26 7.65
C GLY A 228 15.24 -4.14 8.81
N LEU A 229 15.32 -3.58 10.02
CA LEU A 229 15.92 -4.20 11.21
C LEU A 229 15.16 -5.42 11.73
N ASP A 230 13.87 -5.53 11.41
CA ASP A 230 12.99 -6.59 11.90
C ASP A 230 12.83 -7.75 10.89
N PHE A 231 13.47 -7.67 9.72
CA PHE A 231 13.57 -8.75 8.73
C PHE A 231 14.88 -9.51 8.94
N ASN A 232 14.96 -10.28 10.04
CA ASN A 232 15.98 -11.29 10.39
C ASN A 232 17.38 -11.22 9.69
N GLY A 233 18.40 -10.82 10.45
CA GLY A 233 19.81 -11.20 10.23
C GLY A 233 20.71 -10.13 9.60
N SER A 234 21.47 -9.43 10.47
CA SER A 234 22.70 -8.65 10.22
C SER A 234 22.94 -8.03 8.83
N LEU A 235 22.96 -6.70 8.77
CA LEU A 235 24.19 -5.98 8.40
C LEU A 235 24.07 -4.46 8.66
N ASN A 236 24.94 -3.99 9.55
CA ASN A 236 25.33 -2.59 9.69
C ASN A 236 25.92 -2.10 8.36
N SER A 237 25.28 -1.12 7.72
CA SER A 237 25.92 -0.03 6.95
C SER A 237 24.92 0.68 6.05
N LEU A 238 24.08 1.55 6.61
CA LEU A 238 23.37 2.59 5.85
C LEU A 238 23.20 3.83 6.74
N ILE A 239 24.32 4.31 7.28
CA ILE A 239 24.46 5.70 7.72
C ILE A 239 25.35 6.36 6.68
N ILE A 240 24.75 7.18 5.82
CA ILE A 240 25.51 8.10 4.97
C ILE A 240 26.03 9.19 5.90
N GLY A 241 27.26 9.03 6.37
CA GLY A 241 28.04 10.09 6.99
C GLY A 241 28.54 11.02 5.89
N GLY A 242 28.14 12.28 5.94
CA GLY A 242 28.74 13.33 5.13
C GLY A 242 30.17 13.56 5.59
N ASN A 243 31.14 13.15 4.78
CA ASN A 243 32.52 13.61 4.93
C ASN A 243 32.68 14.91 4.15
N GLY A 244 32.56 16.02 4.86
CA GLY A 244 33.23 17.26 4.48
C GLY A 244 34.74 17.04 4.59
N ASN A 245 35.45 17.25 3.48
CA ASN A 245 36.90 17.31 3.45
C ASN A 245 37.37 18.53 4.26
N THR A 246 37.81 18.31 5.49
CA THR A 246 38.75 19.21 6.16
C THR A 246 40.17 18.69 5.91
N VAL A 247 40.88 19.34 5.00
CA VAL A 247 42.31 19.14 4.80
C VAL A 247 43.04 19.86 5.94
N ALA A 248 43.73 19.10 6.79
CA ALA A 248 44.67 19.63 7.77
C ALA A 248 46.04 19.93 7.09
N PRO A 249 46.79 20.94 7.57
CA PRO A 249 48.05 21.34 6.95
C PRO A 249 49.19 20.39 7.34
N THR A 250 49.99 19.98 6.36
CA THR A 250 51.26 19.28 6.58
C THR A 250 52.32 20.27 7.04
N ALA A 251 52.86 20.04 8.23
CA ALA A 251 54.11 20.62 8.70
C ALA A 251 55.18 19.52 8.71
N SER A 252 56.29 19.73 7.99
CA SER A 252 57.66 19.50 8.47
C SER A 252 58.68 19.67 7.33
N GLU A 253 59.67 20.51 7.62
CA GLU A 253 61.10 20.36 7.26
C GLU A 253 61.56 20.63 5.82
N SER A 254 62.00 21.89 5.61
CA SER A 254 63.42 22.23 5.39
C SER A 254 63.65 23.70 5.76
#